data_AF-A0A524AIR0-F1
#
_entry.id   AF-A0A524AIR0-F1
#
_cell.length_a   1.000
_cell.length_b   1.000
_cell.length_c   1.000
_cell.angle_alpha   90.00
_cell.angle_beta   90.00
_cell.angle_gamma   90.00
#
_symmetry.space_group_name_H-M   'P 1'
#
loop_
_entity.id
_entity.type
_entity.pdbx_description
1 polymer ?
#
loop_
_entity_poly.entity_id
_entity_poly.type
_entity_poly.pdbx_seq_one_letter_code
_entity_poly.pdbx_strand_id
1 'polypeptide(L)'
;MQRTLKLLLMATAVLAVALLLAAWGLAGPTDEATAATTVGAEYVGSDTCSQCHEEIYETFIKSGHAWKLNPVVNGKPPKYPFTEVPEPPEGYTWDDITYVIGGYNWKARFIDKDGYIITGDDEKATTQYNFANDIVGKEAGWVGYHAGEEKPYDCGPCHTTGYSPEGNQDDLPGLVGTWAEPGVKCERCHGPGSLHAENPYGVLMKVDRDSELCGECHLRGEPEAVNAKGGFIRHHEQYEELFQSKHIVLDCVKCHDPHVGVVQLRQADEQTTRTQCENCHFKNAKYQDSKIHPTVADCIDCHMPRVTKSAWGDAEKFTGDIRTHLMAIDPDQIGQFTEDGSEALSQVSLDFACRGCHVKGGSATPKTDEELLEKADGYHDKPQASTK
;
A
#
# COMPACT_ATOMS: atom_id res chain seq x y z
N MET A 1 9.12 34.45 58.99
CA MET A 1 9.95 33.24 59.20
C MET A 1 9.29 31.93 58.75
N GLN A 2 7.97 31.74 58.82
CA GLN A 2 7.32 30.48 58.40
C GLN A 2 7.07 30.30 56.89
N ARG A 3 7.09 31.38 56.08
CA ARG A 3 6.89 31.28 54.61
C ARG A 3 8.17 30.94 53.84
N THR A 4 9.34 31.41 54.29
CA THR A 4 10.64 31.08 53.69
C THR A 4 11.09 29.64 53.98
N LEU A 5 10.66 29.05 55.10
CA LEU A 5 10.99 27.66 55.46
C LEU A 5 10.20 26.63 54.61
N LYS A 6 8.97 26.95 54.19
CA LYS A 6 8.15 26.07 53.34
C LYS A 6 8.65 25.98 51.89
N LEU A 7 9.23 27.05 51.36
CA LEU A 7 9.85 27.05 50.02
C LEU A 7 11.16 26.24 49.98
N LEU A 8 11.97 26.25 51.06
CA LEU A 8 13.19 25.44 51.15
C LEU A 8 12.90 23.93 51.27
N LEU A 9 11.80 23.56 51.96
CA LEU A 9 11.37 22.17 52.12
C LEU A 9 10.74 21.57 50.85
N MET A 10 10.09 22.39 50.00
CA MET A 10 9.58 21.93 48.70
C MET A 10 10.70 21.80 47.65
N ALA A 11 11.70 22.68 47.65
CA ALA A 11 12.82 22.60 46.72
C ALA A 11 13.73 21.38 46.99
N THR A 12 13.87 20.97 48.25
CA THR A 12 14.66 19.78 48.64
C THR A 12 13.93 18.47 48.39
N ALA A 13 12.59 18.45 48.47
CA ALA A 13 11.78 17.28 48.10
C ALA A 13 11.77 17.01 46.58
N VAL A 14 11.75 18.06 45.75
CA VAL A 14 11.81 17.91 44.27
C VAL A 14 13.19 17.44 43.80
N LEU A 15 14.28 17.90 44.43
CA LEU A 15 15.64 17.40 44.12
C LEU A 15 15.86 15.95 44.57
N ALA A 16 15.29 15.53 45.69
CA ALA A 16 15.44 14.16 46.19
C ALA A 16 14.68 13.13 45.32
N VAL A 17 13.54 13.50 44.74
CA VAL A 17 12.79 12.64 43.80
C VAL A 17 13.51 12.55 42.44
N ALA A 18 14.12 13.64 41.96
CA ALA A 18 14.92 13.62 40.73
C ALA A 18 16.19 12.76 40.86
N LEU A 19 16.83 12.73 42.04
CA LEU A 19 18.00 11.89 42.31
C LEU A 19 17.66 10.41 42.54
N LEU A 20 16.45 10.10 43.03
CA LEU A 20 15.97 8.71 43.17
C LEU A 20 15.55 8.09 41.84
N LEU A 21 15.04 8.87 40.89
CA LEU A 21 14.75 8.41 39.53
C LEU A 21 16.01 8.13 38.69
N ALA A 22 17.13 8.76 39.01
CA ALA A 22 18.42 8.49 38.36
C ALA A 22 19.12 7.22 38.87
N ALA A 23 18.81 6.77 40.09
CA ALA A 23 19.46 5.61 40.71
C ALA A 23 18.80 4.27 40.38
N TRP A 24 17.54 4.27 39.96
CA TRP A 24 16.81 3.07 39.54
C TRP A 24 16.49 3.23 38.06
N GLY A 25 17.37 2.69 37.20
CA GLY A 25 17.32 2.79 35.75
C GLY A 25 16.00 2.29 35.13
N LEU A 26 14.98 3.15 35.16
CA LEU A 26 13.71 3.02 34.45
C LEU A 26 13.62 3.98 33.26
N ALA A 27 14.77 4.46 32.77
CA ALA A 27 14.88 4.76 31.35
C ALA A 27 14.93 3.40 30.64
N GLY A 28 13.79 2.97 30.10
CA GLY A 28 13.81 1.95 29.04
C GLY A 28 14.76 2.40 27.93
N PRO A 29 15.31 1.49 27.13
CA PRO A 29 16.20 1.87 26.05
C PRO A 29 15.48 2.91 25.19
N THR A 30 15.97 4.14 25.21
CA THR A 30 15.68 5.10 24.16
C THR A 30 16.34 4.50 22.93
N ASP A 31 15.54 3.99 22.00
CA ASP A 31 15.93 3.57 20.65
C ASP A 31 16.40 4.79 19.84
N GLU A 32 17.38 5.53 20.37
CA GLU A 32 18.27 6.38 19.59
C GLU A 32 19.60 5.63 19.45
N ALA A 33 19.54 4.44 18.87
CA ALA A 33 20.66 4.02 18.05
C ALA A 33 20.71 5.04 16.93
N THR A 34 21.71 5.93 16.97
CA THR A 34 22.01 6.83 15.86
C THR A 34 22.17 5.97 14.62
N ALA A 35 21.14 5.91 13.78
CA ALA A 35 21.26 5.43 12.42
C ALA A 35 22.26 6.39 11.78
N ALA A 36 23.53 5.98 11.76
CA ALA A 36 24.54 6.72 11.05
C ALA A 36 24.02 6.84 9.62
N THR A 37 23.94 8.06 9.10
CA THR A 37 24.02 8.26 7.67
C THR A 37 25.33 7.61 7.24
N THR A 38 25.25 6.40 6.70
CA THR A 38 26.39 5.56 6.40
C THR A 38 27.09 6.08 5.16
N VAL A 39 27.84 7.17 5.33
CA VAL A 39 28.76 7.67 4.31
C VAL A 39 29.70 6.53 3.94
N GLY A 40 29.61 6.06 2.71
CA GLY A 40 30.45 4.97 2.18
C GLY A 40 29.86 3.55 2.26
N ALA A 41 28.59 3.36 2.67
CA ALA A 41 27.93 2.06 2.51
C ALA A 41 27.47 1.84 1.07
N GLU A 42 27.50 0.57 0.65
CA GLU A 42 27.12 0.11 -0.69
C GLU A 42 25.94 -0.87 -0.60
N TYR A 43 25.16 -0.95 -1.67
CA TYR A 43 24.08 -1.92 -1.79
C TYR A 43 24.68 -3.32 -1.99
N VAL A 44 24.28 -4.28 -1.17
CA VAL A 44 24.77 -5.66 -1.22
C VAL A 44 23.76 -6.66 -1.78
N GLY A 45 22.53 -6.21 -1.98
CA GLY A 45 21.45 -6.98 -2.57
C GLY A 45 20.75 -7.94 -1.62
N SER A 46 19.50 -8.27 -1.94
CA SER A 46 18.64 -9.13 -1.11
C SER A 46 19.20 -10.55 -0.89
N ASP A 47 19.99 -11.07 -1.83
CA ASP A 47 20.63 -12.39 -1.70
C ASP A 47 21.75 -12.41 -0.64
N THR A 48 22.36 -11.26 -0.34
CA THR A 48 23.28 -11.15 0.81
C THR A 48 22.49 -11.17 2.11
N CYS A 49 21.35 -10.48 2.16
CA CYS A 49 20.49 -10.45 3.34
C CYS A 49 19.94 -11.85 3.69
N SER A 50 19.55 -12.64 2.69
CA SER A 50 18.94 -13.97 2.88
C SER A 50 19.86 -14.97 3.57
N GLN A 51 21.19 -14.81 3.47
CA GLN A 51 22.17 -15.69 4.10
C GLN A 51 22.14 -15.64 5.64
N CYS A 52 21.69 -14.52 6.21
CA CYS A 52 21.55 -14.34 7.67
C CYS A 52 20.08 -14.19 8.11
N HIS A 53 19.20 -13.71 7.22
CA HIS A 53 17.78 -13.43 7.50
C HIS A 53 16.84 -14.26 6.60
N GLU A 54 17.10 -15.56 6.52
CA GLU A 54 16.38 -16.51 5.65
C GLU A 54 14.85 -16.44 5.85
N GLU A 55 14.35 -16.55 7.08
CA GLU A 55 12.91 -16.55 7.37
C GLU A 55 12.18 -15.27 6.91
N ILE A 56 12.82 -14.12 7.12
CA ILE A 56 12.28 -12.82 6.69
C ILE A 56 12.30 -12.74 5.17
N TYR A 57 13.41 -13.16 4.53
CA TYR A 57 13.54 -13.17 3.09
C TYR A 57 12.50 -14.07 2.42
N GLU A 58 12.31 -15.30 2.90
CA GLU A 58 11.33 -16.25 2.36
C GLU A 58 9.89 -15.75 2.46
N THR A 59 9.60 -14.94 3.48
CA THR A 59 8.31 -14.29 3.66
C THR A 59 8.17 -13.06 2.75
N PHE A 60 9.22 -12.24 2.67
CA PHE A 60 9.22 -11.01 1.90
C PHE A 60 9.20 -11.25 0.39
N ILE A 61 9.90 -12.27 -0.10
CA ILE A 61 9.93 -12.63 -1.52
C ILE A 61 8.57 -13.13 -2.01
N LYS A 62 7.59 -13.36 -1.14
CA LYS A 62 6.21 -13.64 -1.52
C LYS A 62 5.35 -12.38 -1.57
N SER A 63 5.87 -11.20 -1.26
CA SER A 63 5.17 -9.92 -1.37
C SER A 63 5.25 -9.34 -2.80
N GLY A 64 4.32 -8.46 -3.16
CA GLY A 64 4.32 -7.80 -4.48
C GLY A 64 5.48 -6.81 -4.70
N HIS A 65 6.05 -6.26 -3.63
CA HIS A 65 7.19 -5.33 -3.68
C HIS A 65 8.40 -5.97 -4.37
N ALA A 66 8.72 -7.20 -3.97
CA ALA A 66 9.84 -7.95 -4.51
C ALA A 66 9.74 -8.19 -6.02
N TRP A 67 8.53 -8.16 -6.59
CA TRP A 67 8.25 -8.53 -7.98
C TRP A 67 7.73 -7.37 -8.82
N LYS A 68 8.02 -6.12 -8.42
CA LYS A 68 7.51 -4.96 -9.13
C LYS A 68 8.21 -4.72 -10.48
N LEU A 69 9.49 -5.07 -10.58
CA LEU A 69 10.27 -5.09 -11.82
C LEU A 69 11.10 -6.37 -11.83
N ASN A 70 11.08 -7.11 -12.93
CA ASN A 70 11.62 -8.47 -12.99
C ASN A 70 12.44 -8.66 -14.27
N PRO A 71 13.74 -8.99 -14.18
CA PRO A 71 14.55 -9.22 -15.38
C PRO A 71 14.12 -10.49 -16.10
N VAL A 72 14.16 -10.45 -17.43
CA VAL A 72 14.03 -11.62 -18.30
C VAL A 72 15.42 -12.14 -18.61
N VAL A 73 15.72 -13.35 -18.11
CA VAL A 73 17.05 -13.94 -18.21
C VAL A 73 17.01 -15.13 -19.16
N ASN A 74 17.85 -15.11 -20.20
CA ASN A 74 17.94 -16.17 -21.21
C ASN A 74 16.61 -16.48 -21.92
N GLY A 75 15.82 -15.44 -22.25
CA GLY A 75 14.57 -15.60 -22.98
C GLY A 75 13.50 -16.39 -22.22
N LYS A 76 13.51 -16.35 -20.87
CA LYS A 76 12.57 -17.09 -20.03
C LYS A 76 11.69 -16.15 -19.20
N PRO A 77 10.39 -16.45 -19.08
CA PRO A 77 9.50 -15.69 -18.21
C PRO A 77 10.01 -15.68 -16.77
N PRO A 78 9.87 -14.56 -16.05
CA PRO A 78 10.07 -14.52 -14.60
C PRO A 78 9.10 -15.48 -13.91
N LYS A 79 9.55 -16.08 -12.80
CA LYS A 79 8.73 -16.99 -11.99
C LYS A 79 8.18 -16.24 -10.78
N TYR A 80 6.86 -16.16 -10.67
CA TYR A 80 6.19 -15.48 -9.56
C TYR A 80 5.68 -16.49 -8.53
N PRO A 81 5.44 -16.06 -7.28
CA PRO A 81 4.94 -16.95 -6.22
C PRO A 81 3.51 -17.49 -6.47
N PHE A 82 2.65 -16.72 -7.15
CA PHE A 82 1.21 -17.01 -7.23
C PHE A 82 0.62 -16.96 -8.64
N THR A 83 1.38 -16.49 -9.62
CA THR A 83 0.89 -16.20 -10.97
C THR A 83 1.86 -16.69 -12.02
N GLU A 84 1.35 -16.88 -13.23
CA GLU A 84 2.14 -17.10 -14.42
C GLU A 84 1.81 -15.99 -15.42
N VAL A 85 2.83 -15.25 -15.85
CA VAL A 85 2.67 -14.23 -16.91
C VAL A 85 2.55 -14.96 -18.24
N PRO A 86 1.60 -14.57 -19.12
CA PRO A 86 1.44 -15.20 -20.43
C PRO A 86 2.64 -14.89 -21.34
N GLU A 87 2.65 -15.49 -22.53
CA GLU A 87 3.56 -15.07 -23.60
C GLU A 87 3.49 -13.55 -23.84
N PRO A 88 4.59 -12.90 -24.27
CA PRO A 88 4.61 -11.46 -24.54
C PRO A 88 3.55 -11.02 -25.56
N PRO A 89 3.29 -9.70 -25.67
CA PRO A 89 2.32 -9.16 -26.62
C PRO A 89 2.59 -9.65 -28.05
N GLU A 90 1.54 -9.66 -28.88
CA GLU A 90 1.64 -10.07 -30.28
C GLU A 90 2.82 -9.39 -31.00
N GLY A 91 3.63 -10.17 -31.70
CA GLY A 91 4.83 -9.69 -32.40
C GLY A 91 6.13 -9.78 -31.59
N TYR A 92 6.05 -10.07 -30.29
CA TYR A 92 7.23 -10.22 -29.42
C TYR A 92 7.40 -11.66 -28.94
N THR A 93 8.65 -12.02 -28.67
CA THR A 93 9.02 -13.24 -27.97
C THR A 93 9.77 -12.89 -26.69
N TRP A 94 9.96 -13.85 -25.79
CA TRP A 94 10.76 -13.61 -24.59
C TRP A 94 12.21 -13.19 -24.87
N ASP A 95 12.74 -13.53 -26.05
CA ASP A 95 14.06 -13.07 -26.47
C ASP A 95 14.11 -11.57 -26.78
N ASP A 96 12.96 -10.93 -26.97
CA ASP A 96 12.83 -9.48 -27.22
C ASP A 96 12.59 -8.67 -25.94
N ILE A 97 12.39 -9.34 -24.80
CA ILE A 97 12.05 -8.68 -23.53
C ILE A 97 13.30 -8.55 -22.65
N THR A 98 13.45 -7.40 -22.00
CA THR A 98 14.49 -7.14 -20.99
C THR A 98 13.91 -7.24 -19.59
N TYR A 99 12.76 -6.62 -19.34
CA TYR A 99 12.09 -6.64 -18.03
C TYR A 99 10.58 -6.83 -18.16
N VAL A 100 9.97 -7.41 -17.13
CA VAL A 100 8.52 -7.41 -16.90
C VAL A 100 8.20 -6.51 -15.71
N ILE A 101 7.32 -5.53 -15.93
CA ILE A 101 6.79 -4.63 -14.90
C ILE A 101 5.53 -5.28 -14.31
N GLY A 102 5.53 -5.51 -13.01
CA GLY A 102 4.47 -6.25 -12.33
C GLY A 102 4.49 -7.74 -12.67
N GLY A 103 3.33 -8.33 -12.94
CA GLY A 103 3.17 -9.78 -13.15
C GLY A 103 2.75 -10.55 -11.90
N TYR A 104 2.90 -9.96 -10.71
CA TYR A 104 2.63 -10.63 -9.44
C TYR A 104 1.13 -10.88 -9.13
N ASN A 105 0.22 -9.96 -9.49
CA ASN A 105 -1.21 -10.11 -9.14
C ASN A 105 -2.20 -9.36 -10.04
N TRP A 106 -1.97 -8.08 -10.35
CA TRP A 106 -2.98 -7.26 -11.06
C TRP A 106 -2.78 -7.21 -12.58
N LYS A 107 -1.55 -6.94 -13.00
CA LYS A 107 -1.21 -6.74 -14.41
C LYS A 107 0.28 -6.94 -14.66
N ALA A 108 0.62 -7.24 -15.92
CA ALA A 108 1.97 -7.30 -16.45
C ALA A 108 2.12 -6.36 -17.64
N ARG A 109 3.30 -5.72 -17.73
CA ARG A 109 3.76 -4.97 -18.91
C ARG A 109 5.19 -5.37 -19.20
N PHE A 110 5.65 -5.09 -20.41
CA PHE A 110 6.89 -5.62 -20.94
C PHE A 110 7.78 -4.47 -21.42
N ILE A 111 9.08 -4.62 -21.19
CA ILE A 111 10.12 -3.69 -21.65
C ILE A 111 10.95 -4.39 -22.72
N ASP A 112 11.16 -3.73 -23.86
CA ASP A 112 11.93 -4.26 -24.99
C ASP A 112 13.46 -4.23 -24.74
N LYS A 113 14.24 -4.57 -25.78
CA LYS A 113 15.71 -4.58 -25.74
C LYS A 113 16.36 -3.21 -25.72
N ASP A 114 15.64 -2.14 -26.07
CA ASP A 114 16.15 -0.78 -26.01
C ASP A 114 15.73 -0.07 -24.72
N GLY A 115 14.96 -0.74 -23.86
CA GLY A 115 14.56 -0.25 -22.55
C GLY A 115 13.20 0.45 -22.53
N TYR A 116 12.45 0.45 -23.64
CA TYR A 116 11.15 1.11 -23.73
C TYR A 116 10.03 0.17 -23.31
N ILE A 117 9.00 0.72 -22.67
CA ILE A 117 7.77 -0.02 -22.38
C ILE A 117 7.06 -0.28 -23.70
N ILE A 118 6.74 -1.55 -23.96
CA ILE A 118 6.04 -1.96 -25.17
C ILE A 118 4.59 -1.45 -25.13
N THR A 119 4.27 -0.56 -26.05
CA THR A 119 2.94 0.05 -26.24
C THR A 119 2.28 -0.38 -27.56
N GLY A 120 3.05 -0.95 -28.48
CA GLY A 120 2.61 -1.40 -29.80
C GLY A 120 2.47 -0.27 -30.82
N ASP A 121 2.51 -0.61 -32.10
CA ASP A 121 2.64 0.35 -33.21
C ASP A 121 1.30 0.96 -33.70
N ASP A 122 0.17 0.45 -33.20
CA ASP A 122 -1.18 0.90 -33.55
C ASP A 122 -1.90 1.46 -32.31
N GLU A 123 -2.76 2.46 -32.48
CA GLU A 123 -3.57 3.08 -31.42
C GLU A 123 -4.52 2.10 -30.72
N LYS A 124 -4.76 0.92 -31.32
CA LYS A 124 -5.58 -0.15 -30.76
C LYS A 124 -4.77 -1.31 -30.19
N ALA A 125 -3.44 -1.22 -30.18
CA ALA A 125 -2.59 -2.27 -29.66
C ALA A 125 -2.90 -2.56 -28.18
N THR A 126 -2.95 -3.84 -27.85
CA THR A 126 -3.17 -4.31 -26.48
C THR A 126 -1.90 -4.95 -25.95
N THR A 127 -1.15 -4.21 -25.13
CA THR A 127 0.20 -4.61 -24.68
C THR A 127 0.32 -4.74 -23.15
N GLN A 128 -0.74 -4.44 -22.41
CA GLN A 128 -0.83 -4.74 -20.99
C GLN A 128 -1.71 -5.96 -20.78
N TYR A 129 -1.20 -6.94 -20.06
CA TYR A 129 -1.99 -8.08 -19.63
C TYR A 129 -2.56 -7.82 -18.24
N ASN A 130 -3.86 -7.96 -18.07
CA ASN A 130 -4.54 -7.93 -16.78
C ASN A 130 -4.92 -9.35 -16.37
N PHE A 131 -4.64 -9.72 -15.12
CA PHE A 131 -5.05 -11.02 -14.56
C PHE A 131 -6.54 -11.04 -14.26
N ALA A 132 -7.13 -12.24 -14.20
CA ALA A 132 -8.53 -12.39 -13.80
C ALA A 132 -8.76 -11.85 -12.40
N ASN A 133 -9.95 -11.30 -12.16
CA ASN A 133 -10.35 -10.80 -10.85
C ASN A 133 -11.83 -11.12 -10.62
N ASP A 134 -12.07 -12.16 -9.83
CA ASP A 134 -13.42 -12.66 -9.51
C ASP A 134 -14.25 -11.65 -8.72
N ILE A 135 -13.60 -10.81 -7.90
CA ILE A 135 -14.30 -9.80 -7.10
C ILE A 135 -14.91 -8.72 -8.00
N VAL A 136 -14.19 -8.30 -9.03
CA VAL A 136 -14.73 -7.37 -10.05
C VAL A 136 -15.60 -8.13 -11.06
N GLY A 137 -15.42 -9.44 -11.20
CA GLY A 137 -16.09 -10.27 -12.20
C GLY A 137 -15.51 -10.07 -13.61
N LYS A 138 -14.17 -9.98 -13.70
CA LYS A 138 -13.45 -9.80 -14.97
C LYS A 138 -12.51 -10.97 -15.22
N GLU A 139 -12.60 -11.53 -16.41
CA GLU A 139 -11.64 -12.52 -16.91
C GLU A 139 -10.27 -11.87 -17.18
N ALA A 140 -9.24 -12.70 -17.25
CA ALA A 140 -7.92 -12.24 -17.67
C ALA A 140 -7.95 -11.80 -19.13
N GLY A 141 -7.16 -10.80 -19.50
CA GLY A 141 -7.14 -10.31 -20.87
C GLY A 141 -6.16 -9.19 -21.15
N TRP A 142 -5.89 -8.99 -22.43
CA TRP A 142 -5.05 -7.92 -22.95
C TRP A 142 -5.83 -6.63 -23.10
N VAL A 143 -5.23 -5.51 -22.67
CA VAL A 143 -5.77 -4.16 -22.80
C VAL A 143 -4.69 -3.20 -23.31
N GLY A 144 -5.13 -2.08 -23.88
CA GLY A 144 -4.21 -1.04 -24.33
C GLY A 144 -3.50 -0.34 -23.18
N TYR A 145 -2.26 0.07 -23.42
CA TYR A 145 -1.49 0.93 -22.53
C TYR A 145 -0.63 1.87 -23.37
N HIS A 146 -1.01 3.15 -23.42
CA HIS A 146 -0.30 4.18 -24.19
C HIS A 146 -0.02 3.78 -25.65
N ALA A 147 -1.00 3.15 -26.29
CA ALA A 147 -0.83 2.52 -27.60
C ALA A 147 -0.33 3.50 -28.67
N GLY A 148 0.72 3.12 -29.41
CA GLY A 148 1.39 3.97 -30.40
C GLY A 148 2.40 4.98 -29.84
N GLU A 149 2.57 5.08 -28.51
CA GLU A 149 3.54 6.00 -27.90
C GLU A 149 4.89 5.32 -27.66
N GLU A 150 6.00 5.93 -28.09
CA GLU A 150 7.32 5.56 -27.59
C GLU A 150 7.40 5.93 -26.10
N LYS A 151 7.51 4.94 -25.22
CA LYS A 151 7.34 5.13 -23.78
C LYS A 151 8.58 4.71 -22.98
N PRO A 152 9.45 5.65 -22.59
CA PRO A 152 10.56 5.35 -21.69
C PRO A 152 10.06 4.79 -20.35
N TYR A 153 10.86 3.94 -19.73
CA TYR A 153 10.65 3.46 -18.38
C TYR A 153 11.21 4.46 -17.36
N ASP A 154 10.33 5.35 -16.88
CA ASP A 154 10.59 6.35 -15.85
C ASP A 154 10.05 5.96 -14.46
N CYS A 155 9.63 4.70 -14.30
CA CYS A 155 9.02 4.20 -13.07
C CYS A 155 10.03 3.71 -12.02
N GLY A 156 11.34 3.82 -12.31
CA GLY A 156 12.44 3.41 -11.43
C GLY A 156 12.31 3.86 -9.98
N PRO A 157 12.03 5.15 -9.67
CA PRO A 157 11.97 5.64 -8.29
C PRO A 157 11.09 4.83 -7.33
N CYS A 158 10.01 4.24 -7.85
CA CYS A 158 9.04 3.47 -7.07
C CYS A 158 9.16 1.95 -7.24
N HIS A 159 9.83 1.48 -8.30
CA HIS A 159 9.78 0.08 -8.72
C HIS A 159 11.14 -0.63 -8.62
N THR A 160 12.18 0.05 -8.15
CA THR A 160 13.54 -0.49 -8.01
C THR A 160 14.13 -0.15 -6.64
N THR A 161 15.31 -0.69 -6.35
CA THR A 161 16.06 -0.46 -5.12
C THR A 161 17.35 0.27 -5.42
N GLY A 162 17.68 1.29 -4.63
CA GLY A 162 18.87 2.11 -4.85
C GLY A 162 18.82 2.90 -6.15
N TYR A 163 17.65 3.44 -6.50
CA TYR A 163 17.46 4.23 -7.71
C TYR A 163 18.32 5.51 -7.71
N SER A 164 18.91 5.81 -8.87
CA SER A 164 19.60 7.06 -9.18
C SER A 164 19.03 7.60 -10.50
N PRO A 165 18.68 8.89 -10.59
CA PRO A 165 18.19 9.50 -11.83
C PRO A 165 19.28 9.66 -12.91
N GLU A 166 20.55 9.40 -12.56
CA GLU A 166 21.67 9.51 -13.48
C GLU A 166 21.84 8.25 -14.33
N GLY A 167 22.16 8.48 -15.62
CA GLY A 167 22.48 7.43 -16.56
C GLY A 167 21.28 6.63 -17.05
N ASN A 168 21.58 5.46 -17.59
CA ASN A 168 20.62 4.52 -18.14
C ASN A 168 21.05 3.12 -17.71
N GLN A 169 20.19 2.38 -17.02
CA GLN A 169 20.49 1.02 -16.60
C GLN A 169 20.86 0.15 -17.82
N ASP A 170 21.91 -0.66 -17.69
CA ASP A 170 22.38 -1.57 -18.73
C ASP A 170 22.73 -0.87 -20.08
N ASP A 171 23.04 0.44 -20.04
CA ASP A 171 23.26 1.31 -21.20
C ASP A 171 22.05 1.37 -22.17
N LEU A 172 20.83 1.08 -21.69
CA LEU A 172 19.61 1.06 -22.49
C LEU A 172 18.89 2.41 -22.49
N PRO A 173 18.74 3.09 -23.63
CA PRO A 173 18.25 4.47 -23.69
C PRO A 173 16.82 4.65 -23.14
N GLY A 174 15.98 3.63 -23.24
CA GLY A 174 14.61 3.68 -22.72
C GLY A 174 14.51 3.56 -21.20
N LEU A 175 15.55 3.08 -20.50
CA LEU A 175 15.57 2.97 -19.03
C LEU A 175 16.07 4.28 -18.43
N VAL A 176 15.18 5.07 -17.83
CA VAL A 176 15.55 6.34 -17.22
C VAL A 176 16.14 6.08 -15.83
N GLY A 177 17.41 6.45 -15.64
CA GLY A 177 18.16 6.24 -14.40
C GLY A 177 18.77 4.84 -14.28
N THR A 178 19.39 4.60 -13.13
CA THR A 178 20.05 3.34 -12.76
C THR A 178 19.56 2.86 -11.40
N TRP A 179 19.80 1.59 -11.06
CA TRP A 179 19.43 1.03 -9.76
C TRP A 179 20.37 -0.09 -9.32
N ALA A 180 20.39 -0.35 -8.01
CA ALA A 180 21.15 -1.46 -7.44
C ALA A 180 20.47 -2.83 -7.65
N GLU A 181 19.13 -2.88 -7.50
CA GLU A 181 18.35 -4.10 -7.76
C GLU A 181 17.00 -3.77 -8.41
N PRO A 182 16.51 -4.62 -9.35
CA PRO A 182 15.16 -4.52 -9.87
C PRO A 182 14.15 -4.97 -8.81
N GLY A 183 13.03 -4.26 -8.70
CA GLY A 183 12.02 -4.48 -7.65
C GLY A 183 12.29 -3.70 -6.38
N VAL A 184 11.29 -3.60 -5.52
CA VAL A 184 11.44 -3.04 -4.16
C VAL A 184 11.96 -4.17 -3.26
N LYS A 185 13.22 -4.06 -2.86
CA LYS A 185 14.02 -5.05 -2.13
C LYS A 185 14.38 -4.54 -0.74
N CYS A 186 15.10 -5.35 0.05
CA CYS A 186 15.41 -5.06 1.46
C CYS A 186 15.97 -3.65 1.65
N GLU A 187 16.94 -3.28 0.83
CA GLU A 187 17.68 -2.03 0.94
C GLU A 187 16.90 -0.81 0.44
N ARG A 188 15.71 -0.99 -0.15
CA ARG A 188 14.82 0.14 -0.51
C ARG A 188 14.26 0.85 0.73
N CYS A 189 14.05 0.09 1.80
CA CYS A 189 13.56 0.61 3.08
C CYS A 189 14.68 0.72 4.13
N HIS A 190 15.61 -0.23 4.14
CA HIS A 190 16.69 -0.29 5.12
C HIS A 190 17.95 0.50 4.71
N GLY A 191 18.06 0.94 3.46
CA GLY A 191 19.26 1.58 2.91
C GLY A 191 20.39 0.59 2.59
N PRO A 192 21.53 1.09 2.09
CA PRO A 192 22.69 0.26 1.73
C PRO A 192 23.25 -0.50 2.95
N GLY A 193 23.41 -1.82 2.81
CA GLY A 193 23.66 -2.73 3.92
C GLY A 193 25.09 -3.23 4.07
N SER A 194 26.06 -2.79 3.25
CA SER A 194 27.42 -3.35 3.25
C SER A 194 28.10 -3.32 4.63
N LEU A 195 28.01 -2.20 5.35
CA LEU A 195 28.62 -2.07 6.68
C LEU A 195 27.95 -2.96 7.73
N HIS A 196 26.63 -3.18 7.60
CA HIS A 196 25.91 -4.13 8.45
C HIS A 196 26.31 -5.57 8.12
N ALA A 197 26.43 -5.92 6.84
CA ALA A 197 26.85 -7.25 6.42
C ALA A 197 28.27 -7.59 6.93
N GLU A 198 29.18 -6.61 6.97
CA GLU A 198 30.55 -6.79 7.49
C GLU A 198 30.61 -6.90 9.02
N ASN A 199 29.73 -6.19 9.74
CA ASN A 199 29.72 -6.17 11.21
C ASN A 199 28.28 -6.13 11.76
N PRO A 200 27.51 -7.23 11.66
CA PRO A 200 26.06 -7.22 11.91
C PRO A 200 25.70 -6.96 13.38
N TYR A 201 26.62 -7.21 14.31
CA TYR A 201 26.41 -6.95 15.74
C TYR A 201 26.85 -5.54 16.16
N GLY A 202 27.71 -4.88 15.38
CA GLY A 202 28.24 -3.55 15.69
C GLY A 202 27.62 -2.42 14.87
N VAL A 203 27.03 -2.73 13.71
CA VAL A 203 26.34 -1.80 12.83
C VAL A 203 24.93 -2.32 12.63
N LEU A 204 23.91 -1.57 13.04
CA LEU A 204 22.51 -1.94 12.82
C LEU A 204 22.00 -1.37 11.50
N MET A 205 21.10 -2.10 10.83
CA MET A 205 20.36 -1.56 9.70
C MET A 205 19.41 -0.43 10.14
N LYS A 206 19.15 0.53 9.24
CA LYS A 206 18.10 1.54 9.45
C LYS A 206 16.76 0.84 9.61
N VAL A 207 15.99 1.18 10.64
CA VAL A 207 14.59 0.77 10.76
C VAL A 207 13.75 2.04 10.85
N ASP A 208 13.17 2.40 9.72
CA ASP A 208 12.25 3.52 9.63
C ASP A 208 10.81 2.99 9.64
N ARG A 209 9.96 3.61 10.45
CA ARG A 209 8.56 3.21 10.64
C ARG A 209 7.60 4.30 10.24
N ASP A 210 8.10 5.47 9.85
CA ASP A 210 7.27 6.59 9.46
C ASP A 210 6.50 6.25 8.17
N SER A 211 5.24 6.68 8.09
CA SER A 211 4.43 6.56 6.88
C SER A 211 5.04 7.30 5.71
N GLU A 212 5.82 8.36 5.93
CA GLU A 212 6.50 9.13 4.88
C GLU A 212 7.39 8.24 4.00
N LEU A 213 8.09 7.26 4.57
CA LEU A 213 8.89 6.31 3.78
C LEU A 213 8.03 5.52 2.79
N CYS A 214 6.81 5.15 3.18
CA CYS A 214 5.86 4.46 2.30
C CYS A 214 5.32 5.41 1.23
N GLY A 215 5.10 6.67 1.62
CA GLY A 215 4.68 7.79 0.77
C GLY A 215 5.71 8.20 -0.28
N GLU A 216 6.95 7.69 -0.25
CA GLU A 216 7.88 7.88 -1.37
C GLU A 216 7.44 7.16 -2.65
N CYS A 217 6.52 6.19 -2.54
CA CYS A 217 6.03 5.39 -3.68
C CYS A 217 4.51 5.26 -3.71
N HIS A 218 3.88 5.20 -2.53
CA HIS A 218 2.43 5.17 -2.38
C HIS A 218 1.85 6.59 -2.37
N LEU A 219 2.29 7.40 -3.33
CA LEU A 219 1.89 8.77 -3.57
C LEU A 219 2.08 9.12 -5.06
N ARG A 220 1.29 10.03 -5.59
CA ARG A 220 1.40 10.54 -6.97
C ARG A 220 1.78 12.02 -7.03
N GLY A 221 1.31 12.82 -6.09
CA GLY A 221 1.42 14.27 -6.13
C GLY A 221 1.44 14.85 -4.73
N GLU A 222 0.67 15.91 -4.51
CA GLU A 222 0.56 16.51 -3.18
C GLU A 222 -0.35 15.66 -2.28
N PRO A 223 0.00 15.46 -0.99
CA PRO A 223 -0.75 14.60 -0.07
C PRO A 223 -2.18 15.08 0.20
N GLU A 224 -2.47 16.36 -0.07
CA GLU A 224 -3.79 16.96 0.07
C GLU A 224 -4.78 16.57 -1.04
N ALA A 225 -4.38 15.82 -2.07
CA ALA A 225 -5.25 15.43 -3.18
C ALA A 225 -5.18 13.93 -3.47
N VAL A 226 -6.33 13.24 -3.43
CA VAL A 226 -6.43 11.82 -3.83
C VAL A 226 -6.84 11.77 -5.30
N ASN A 227 -5.90 11.50 -6.20
CA ASN A 227 -6.19 11.53 -7.63
C ASN A 227 -7.11 10.38 -8.07
N ALA A 228 -8.06 10.71 -8.93
CA ALA A 228 -9.02 9.77 -9.52
C ALA A 228 -9.00 9.85 -11.04
N LYS A 229 -9.42 8.77 -11.71
CA LYS A 229 -9.69 8.75 -13.14
C LYS A 229 -10.66 7.65 -13.52
N GLY A 230 -11.70 8.01 -14.25
CA GLY A 230 -12.66 7.06 -14.82
C GLY A 230 -13.46 6.33 -13.74
N GLY A 231 -13.92 7.08 -12.73
CA GLY A 231 -14.76 6.57 -11.64
C GLY A 231 -14.03 5.76 -10.57
N PHE A 232 -12.70 5.88 -10.47
CA PHE A 232 -11.90 5.17 -9.47
C PHE A 232 -10.72 6.02 -9.00
N ILE A 233 -10.33 5.84 -7.73
CA ILE A 233 -9.04 6.30 -7.20
C ILE A 233 -7.92 5.59 -7.97
N ARG A 234 -6.81 6.29 -8.19
CA ARG A 234 -5.61 5.73 -8.80
C ARG A 234 -4.93 4.73 -7.84
N HIS A 235 -4.20 3.76 -8.38
CA HIS A 235 -3.82 2.54 -7.65
C HIS A 235 -2.82 2.66 -6.50
N HIS A 236 -2.20 3.82 -6.32
CA HIS A 236 -1.10 3.98 -5.37
C HIS A 236 -1.26 5.19 -4.45
N GLU A 237 -2.49 5.67 -4.24
CA GLU A 237 -2.75 6.91 -3.49
C GLU A 237 -2.93 6.67 -1.97
N GLN A 238 -2.44 5.54 -1.43
CA GLN A 238 -2.78 5.12 -0.06
C GLN A 238 -2.26 6.09 1.00
N TYR A 239 -1.15 6.78 0.73
CA TYR A 239 -0.63 7.80 1.63
C TYR A 239 -1.56 9.01 1.66
N GLU A 240 -1.99 9.52 0.49
CA GLU A 240 -2.93 10.64 0.37
C GLU A 240 -4.29 10.30 0.99
N GLU A 241 -4.79 9.08 0.76
CA GLU A 241 -6.03 8.59 1.37
C GLU A 241 -5.95 8.64 2.91
N LEU A 242 -4.86 8.13 3.49
CA LEU A 242 -4.69 8.15 4.94
C LEU A 242 -4.48 9.58 5.48
N PHE A 243 -3.76 10.42 4.73
CA PHE A 243 -3.49 11.82 5.04
C PHE A 243 -4.77 12.64 5.19
N GLN A 244 -5.74 12.41 4.31
CA GLN A 244 -7.04 13.08 4.39
C GLN A 244 -7.97 12.51 5.48
N SER A 245 -7.58 11.43 6.13
CA SER A 245 -8.38 10.74 7.14
C SER A 245 -7.93 11.05 8.56
N LYS A 246 -8.77 10.71 9.55
CA LYS A 246 -8.38 10.76 10.97
C LYS A 246 -7.22 9.82 11.31
N HIS A 247 -6.93 8.84 10.47
CA HIS A 247 -5.83 7.90 10.67
C HIS A 247 -4.48 8.42 10.17
N ILE A 248 -4.38 9.66 9.70
CA ILE A 248 -3.08 10.33 9.40
C ILE A 248 -2.09 10.25 10.58
N VAL A 249 -2.58 10.19 11.81
CA VAL A 249 -1.75 10.08 13.02
C VAL A 249 -1.18 8.68 13.27
N LEU A 250 -1.49 7.71 12.41
CA LEU A 250 -1.06 6.33 12.53
C LEU A 250 -0.05 5.98 11.44
N ASP A 251 0.99 5.24 11.81
CA ASP A 251 1.93 4.69 10.84
C ASP A 251 1.32 3.49 10.09
N CYS A 252 1.65 3.32 8.81
CA CYS A 252 1.22 2.16 8.01
C CYS A 252 1.54 0.83 8.73
N VAL A 253 2.70 0.77 9.40
CA VAL A 253 3.21 -0.41 10.10
C VAL A 253 2.45 -0.76 11.39
N LYS A 254 1.53 0.09 11.86
CA LYS A 254 0.61 -0.26 12.96
C LYS A 254 -0.39 -1.32 12.52
N CYS A 255 -0.79 -1.27 11.25
CA CYS A 255 -1.77 -2.17 10.66
C CYS A 255 -1.13 -3.23 9.78
N HIS A 256 -0.05 -2.92 9.07
CA HIS A 256 0.61 -3.85 8.15
C HIS A 256 1.99 -4.30 8.65
N ASP A 257 2.38 -5.53 8.31
CA ASP A 257 3.77 -5.94 8.42
C ASP A 257 4.48 -5.58 7.11
N PRO A 258 5.54 -4.75 7.13
CA PRO A 258 6.23 -4.34 5.90
C PRO A 258 6.94 -5.51 5.19
N HIS A 259 7.16 -6.64 5.87
CA HIS A 259 7.76 -7.83 5.26
C HIS A 259 6.72 -8.77 4.65
N VAL A 260 5.42 -8.52 4.83
CA VAL A 260 4.36 -9.45 4.45
C VAL A 260 3.34 -8.78 3.54
N GLY A 261 3.21 -9.27 2.30
CA GLY A 261 2.22 -8.77 1.35
C GLY A 261 0.77 -9.13 1.73
N VAL A 262 -0.17 -8.22 1.50
CA VAL A 262 -1.60 -8.50 1.74
C VAL A 262 -2.14 -9.60 0.81
N VAL A 263 -1.65 -9.68 -0.43
CA VAL A 263 -2.09 -10.71 -1.39
C VAL A 263 -1.69 -12.10 -0.91
N GLN A 264 -0.46 -12.30 -0.43
CA GLN A 264 -0.04 -13.61 0.08
C GLN A 264 -0.85 -14.06 1.29
N LEU A 265 -1.19 -13.13 2.21
CA LEU A 265 -2.01 -13.44 3.38
C LEU A 265 -3.43 -13.86 2.95
N ARG A 266 -4.02 -13.17 1.97
CA ARG A 266 -5.33 -13.57 1.42
C ARG A 266 -5.30 -14.94 0.75
N GLN A 267 -4.24 -15.26 0.02
CA GLN A 267 -4.07 -16.57 -0.62
C GLN A 267 -3.92 -17.69 0.41
N ALA A 268 -3.35 -17.39 1.58
CA ALA A 268 -3.21 -18.30 2.70
C ALA A 268 -4.43 -18.37 3.63
N ASP A 269 -5.49 -17.59 3.35
CA ASP A 269 -6.65 -17.40 4.25
C ASP A 269 -6.24 -16.92 5.65
N GLU A 270 -5.24 -16.02 5.69
CA GLU A 270 -4.68 -15.44 6.91
C GLU A 270 -5.08 -13.97 7.10
N GLN A 271 -4.98 -13.52 8.35
CA GLN A 271 -5.31 -12.15 8.74
C GLN A 271 -4.39 -11.13 8.04
N THR A 272 -4.98 -10.20 7.29
CA THR A 272 -4.21 -9.26 6.45
C THR A 272 -3.65 -8.04 7.18
N THR A 273 -3.97 -7.88 8.47
CA THR A 273 -3.53 -6.77 9.32
C THR A 273 -3.04 -7.28 10.67
N ARG A 274 -2.10 -6.58 11.30
CA ARG A 274 -1.59 -6.87 12.64
C ARG A 274 -2.56 -6.42 13.73
N THR A 275 -3.20 -5.28 13.50
CA THR A 275 -4.18 -4.67 14.41
C THR A 275 -5.55 -4.71 13.76
N GLN A 276 -6.53 -5.27 14.46
CA GLN A 276 -7.92 -5.29 14.02
C GLN A 276 -8.65 -3.99 14.36
N CYS A 277 -9.67 -3.63 13.59
CA CYS A 277 -10.43 -2.39 13.76
C CYS A 277 -11.05 -2.32 15.16
N GLU A 278 -11.63 -3.42 15.64
CA GLU A 278 -12.30 -3.54 16.93
C GLU A 278 -11.37 -3.35 18.14
N ASN A 279 -10.05 -3.49 17.97
CA ASN A 279 -9.08 -3.22 19.03
C ASN A 279 -9.15 -1.75 19.49
N CYS A 280 -9.49 -0.84 18.56
CA CYS A 280 -9.68 0.59 18.84
C CYS A 280 -11.16 0.99 18.78
N HIS A 281 -11.93 0.40 17.86
CA HIS A 281 -13.33 0.72 17.57
C HIS A 281 -14.33 -0.26 18.20
N PHE A 282 -14.06 -0.74 19.43
CA PHE A 282 -14.89 -1.72 20.13
C PHE A 282 -16.37 -1.32 20.28
N LYS A 283 -16.68 -0.01 20.35
CA LYS A 283 -18.07 0.47 20.37
C LYS A 283 -18.77 0.22 19.04
N ASN A 284 -18.13 0.51 17.93
CA ASN A 284 -18.67 0.29 16.59
C ASN A 284 -18.81 -1.22 16.32
N ALA A 285 -17.85 -2.03 16.77
CA ALA A 285 -17.96 -3.48 16.72
C ALA A 285 -19.16 -4.01 17.54
N LYS A 286 -19.46 -3.37 18.68
CA LYS A 286 -20.57 -3.74 19.56
C LYS A 286 -21.93 -3.28 19.05
N TYR A 287 -21.99 -2.11 18.41
CA TYR A 287 -23.23 -1.48 17.96
C TYR A 287 -23.28 -1.48 16.44
N GLN A 288 -24.09 -2.38 15.92
CA GLN A 288 -24.33 -2.58 14.49
C GLN A 288 -25.84 -2.46 14.30
N ASP A 289 -26.29 -1.47 13.55
CA ASP A 289 -27.71 -1.33 13.21
C ASP A 289 -28.13 -2.33 12.10
N SER A 290 -27.63 -3.56 12.15
CA SER A 290 -28.04 -4.64 11.27
C SER A 290 -27.71 -5.97 11.92
N LYS A 291 -28.67 -6.91 11.86
CA LYS A 291 -28.41 -8.29 12.24
C LYS A 291 -27.77 -9.10 11.10
N ILE A 292 -27.80 -8.58 9.88
CA ILE A 292 -27.31 -9.28 8.68
C ILE A 292 -25.88 -8.87 8.37
N HIS A 293 -25.56 -7.57 8.36
CA HIS A 293 -24.22 -7.11 7.93
C HIS A 293 -23.08 -7.79 8.70
N PRO A 294 -23.11 -7.93 10.04
CA PRO A 294 -22.04 -8.60 10.78
C PRO A 294 -21.90 -10.10 10.47
N THR A 295 -22.85 -10.70 9.75
CA THR A 295 -22.82 -12.12 9.36
C THR A 295 -22.36 -12.35 7.92
N VAL A 296 -22.27 -11.29 7.11
CA VAL A 296 -21.97 -11.37 5.67
C VAL A 296 -20.91 -10.37 5.20
N ALA A 297 -20.50 -9.43 6.05
CA ALA A 297 -19.56 -8.37 5.71
C ALA A 297 -18.63 -8.09 6.89
N ASP A 298 -17.37 -7.83 6.57
CA ASP A 298 -16.37 -7.36 7.51
C ASP A 298 -16.32 -5.82 7.54
N CYS A 299 -15.68 -5.25 8.56
CA CYS A 299 -15.48 -3.80 8.68
C CYS A 299 -14.96 -3.17 7.38
N ILE A 300 -14.01 -3.85 6.74
CA ILE A 300 -13.35 -3.38 5.51
C ILE A 300 -14.26 -3.41 4.28
N ASP A 301 -15.40 -4.09 4.30
CA ASP A 301 -16.29 -4.12 3.14
C ASP A 301 -17.06 -2.83 2.95
N CYS A 302 -17.39 -2.13 4.05
CA CYS A 302 -18.01 -0.80 4.01
C CYS A 302 -16.99 0.32 4.24
N HIS A 303 -16.00 0.11 5.10
CA HIS A 303 -15.03 1.14 5.48
C HIS A 303 -13.74 1.10 4.65
N MET A 304 -13.43 0.04 3.92
CA MET A 304 -12.33 0.04 2.96
C MET A 304 -12.78 -0.62 1.65
N PRO A 305 -13.89 -0.14 1.04
CA PRO A 305 -14.42 -0.74 -0.17
C PRO A 305 -13.41 -0.61 -1.31
N ARG A 306 -13.67 -1.34 -2.40
CA ARG A 306 -12.78 -1.31 -3.55
C ARG A 306 -13.08 -0.09 -4.41
N VAL A 307 -12.56 1.06 -4.01
CA VAL A 307 -12.75 2.35 -4.70
C VAL A 307 -11.62 2.65 -5.69
N THR A 308 -10.61 1.79 -5.71
CA THR A 308 -9.33 2.03 -6.36
C THR A 308 -9.11 1.02 -7.49
N LYS A 309 -8.60 1.51 -8.63
CA LYS A 309 -8.36 0.68 -9.82
C LYS A 309 -6.88 0.64 -10.22
N SER A 310 -6.32 -0.57 -10.23
CA SER A 310 -5.02 -0.92 -10.78
C SER A 310 -5.13 -1.51 -12.18
N ALA A 311 -5.87 -2.59 -12.34
CA ALA A 311 -6.07 -3.32 -13.59
C ALA A 311 -7.54 -3.31 -14.00
N TRP A 312 -8.44 -3.74 -13.11
CA TRP A 312 -9.86 -3.87 -13.35
C TRP A 312 -10.71 -2.99 -12.45
N GLY A 313 -11.84 -2.55 -13.00
CA GLY A 313 -12.91 -1.92 -12.25
C GLY A 313 -14.22 -2.01 -13.03
N ASP A 314 -15.32 -2.03 -12.30
CA ASP A 314 -16.68 -2.00 -12.79
C ASP A 314 -17.40 -0.84 -12.10
N ALA A 315 -17.49 0.29 -12.80
CA ALA A 315 -18.07 1.51 -12.25
C ALA A 315 -19.59 1.39 -12.06
N GLU A 316 -20.26 0.56 -12.86
CA GLU A 316 -21.70 0.30 -12.71
C GLU A 316 -22.00 -0.50 -11.44
N LYS A 317 -21.01 -1.28 -10.95
CA LYS A 317 -21.09 -2.04 -9.70
C LYS A 317 -20.30 -1.41 -8.54
N PHE A 318 -19.73 -0.22 -8.73
CA PHE A 318 -18.97 0.48 -7.69
C PHE A 318 -17.84 -0.38 -7.07
N THR A 319 -17.10 -1.11 -7.91
CA THR A 319 -16.03 -2.01 -7.43
C THR A 319 -14.79 -1.97 -8.33
N GLY A 320 -13.67 -1.61 -7.73
CA GLY A 320 -12.32 -1.71 -8.28
C GLY A 320 -11.61 -2.97 -7.79
N ASP A 321 -10.30 -3.02 -7.93
CA ASP A 321 -9.47 -4.18 -7.57
C ASP A 321 -8.48 -3.91 -6.42
N ILE A 322 -8.51 -2.70 -5.86
CA ILE A 322 -7.75 -2.29 -4.67
C ILE A 322 -8.70 -1.63 -3.67
N ARG A 323 -8.48 -1.92 -2.39
CA ARG A 323 -9.21 -1.30 -1.27
C ARG A 323 -8.68 0.10 -0.98
N THR A 324 -9.59 1.04 -0.74
CA THR A 324 -9.26 2.41 -0.30
C THR A 324 -8.71 2.43 1.11
N HIS A 325 -7.91 3.44 1.43
CA HIS A 325 -7.53 3.82 2.79
C HIS A 325 -8.28 5.06 3.31
N LEU A 326 -9.39 5.42 2.67
CA LEU A 326 -10.42 6.27 3.26
C LEU A 326 -11.31 5.38 4.13
N MET A 327 -11.32 5.57 5.46
CA MET A 327 -12.11 4.71 6.36
C MET A 327 -13.42 5.31 6.87
N ALA A 328 -13.52 6.63 6.91
CA ALA A 328 -14.75 7.27 7.38
C ALA A 328 -15.79 7.26 6.26
N ILE A 329 -17.00 6.80 6.56
CA ILE A 329 -18.16 6.91 5.65
C ILE A 329 -18.82 8.26 5.91
N ASP A 330 -19.15 9.00 4.86
CA ASP A 330 -20.04 10.16 4.96
C ASP A 330 -21.49 9.71 4.70
N PRO A 331 -22.37 9.75 5.73
CA PRO A 331 -23.73 9.26 5.61
C PRO A 331 -24.62 10.13 4.70
N ASP A 332 -24.18 11.33 4.32
CA ASP A 332 -24.93 12.26 3.47
C ASP A 332 -24.42 12.27 2.01
N GLN A 333 -23.40 11.47 1.69
CA GLN A 333 -22.70 11.51 0.40
C GLN A 333 -22.97 10.27 -0.46
N ILE A 334 -23.68 10.44 -1.57
CA ILE A 334 -23.92 9.35 -2.53
C ILE A 334 -22.69 9.05 -3.39
N GLY A 335 -22.12 10.06 -4.07
CA GLY A 335 -20.98 9.88 -5.01
C GLY A 335 -19.60 10.10 -4.38
N GLN A 336 -18.56 9.47 -4.94
CA GLN A 336 -17.20 9.51 -4.37
C GLN A 336 -16.30 10.63 -4.89
N PHE A 337 -16.55 11.12 -6.10
CA PHE A 337 -15.59 11.94 -6.83
C PHE A 337 -16.09 13.37 -7.01
N THR A 338 -15.16 14.29 -7.25
CA THR A 338 -15.46 15.65 -7.69
C THR A 338 -16.29 15.66 -8.98
N GLU A 339 -16.96 16.77 -9.27
CA GLU A 339 -17.82 16.90 -10.46
C GLU A 339 -17.08 16.61 -11.77
N ASP A 340 -15.80 16.95 -11.85
CA ASP A 340 -14.92 16.65 -13.00
C ASP A 340 -14.29 15.25 -12.96
N GLY A 341 -14.47 14.51 -11.85
CA GLY A 341 -13.97 13.15 -11.64
C GLY A 341 -12.45 13.06 -11.50
N SER A 342 -11.76 14.17 -11.24
CA SER A 342 -10.30 14.23 -11.15
C SER A 342 -9.75 13.85 -9.77
N GLU A 343 -10.58 13.96 -8.73
CA GLU A 343 -10.20 13.69 -7.34
C GLU A 343 -11.30 12.91 -6.60
N ALA A 344 -10.91 12.15 -5.58
CA ALA A 344 -11.84 11.55 -4.62
C ALA A 344 -12.06 12.46 -3.42
N LEU A 345 -13.29 12.45 -2.92
CA LEU A 345 -13.68 13.11 -1.67
C LEU A 345 -13.08 12.34 -0.48
N SER A 346 -12.78 13.06 0.61
CA SER A 346 -12.01 12.55 1.76
C SER A 346 -12.71 11.49 2.63
N GLN A 347 -13.99 11.21 2.35
CA GLN A 347 -14.78 10.18 3.03
C GLN A 347 -15.39 9.23 2.00
N VAL A 348 -15.59 7.99 2.41
CA VAL A 348 -16.23 6.96 1.60
C VAL A 348 -17.70 7.31 1.40
N SER A 349 -18.11 7.37 0.15
CA SER A 349 -19.49 7.57 -0.29
C SER A 349 -20.35 6.30 -0.16
N LEU A 350 -21.67 6.48 -0.11
CA LEU A 350 -22.62 5.36 -0.04
C LEU A 350 -22.68 4.52 -1.32
N ASP A 351 -22.30 5.09 -2.47
CA ASP A 351 -22.09 4.33 -3.70
C ASP A 351 -21.08 3.20 -3.48
N PHE A 352 -19.92 3.49 -2.89
CA PHE A 352 -18.91 2.47 -2.65
C PHE A 352 -19.10 1.70 -1.34
N ALA A 353 -19.58 2.33 -0.27
CA ALA A 353 -19.78 1.66 1.02
C ALA A 353 -20.96 0.67 1.01
N CYS A 354 -21.98 0.93 0.18
CA CYS A 354 -23.22 0.15 0.17
C CYS A 354 -23.53 -0.49 -1.18
N ARG A 355 -23.44 0.26 -2.30
CA ARG A 355 -23.90 -0.24 -3.61
C ARG A 355 -23.00 -1.31 -4.20
N GLY A 356 -21.77 -1.49 -3.70
CA GLY A 356 -20.97 -2.68 -4.04
C GLY A 356 -21.73 -4.01 -3.84
N CYS A 357 -22.65 -4.05 -2.86
CA CYS A 357 -23.56 -5.18 -2.65
C CYS A 357 -25.01 -4.85 -3.05
N HIS A 358 -25.49 -3.63 -2.76
CA HIS A 358 -26.87 -3.18 -2.93
C HIS A 358 -27.17 -2.54 -4.30
N VAL A 359 -26.46 -2.96 -5.34
CA VAL A 359 -26.75 -2.62 -6.75
C VAL A 359 -27.56 -3.72 -7.42
N LYS A 360 -28.24 -3.39 -8.53
CA LYS A 360 -28.94 -4.40 -9.35
C LYS A 360 -27.94 -5.46 -9.85
N GLY A 361 -28.20 -6.72 -9.50
CA GLY A 361 -27.29 -7.84 -9.84
C GLY A 361 -26.09 -7.99 -8.89
N GLY A 362 -26.06 -7.21 -7.80
CA GLY A 362 -25.13 -7.41 -6.69
C GLY A 362 -25.53 -8.57 -5.79
N SER A 363 -24.77 -8.74 -4.70
CA SER A 363 -24.96 -9.82 -3.73
C SER A 363 -26.12 -9.59 -2.74
N ALA A 364 -26.68 -8.38 -2.69
CA ALA A 364 -27.76 -8.01 -1.78
C ALA A 364 -28.93 -7.32 -2.51
N THR A 365 -30.06 -7.19 -1.81
CA THR A 365 -31.25 -6.52 -2.35
C THR A 365 -30.90 -5.07 -2.75
N PRO A 366 -31.20 -4.64 -3.99
CA PRO A 366 -30.90 -3.28 -4.42
C PRO A 366 -31.59 -2.22 -3.55
N LYS A 367 -30.91 -1.09 -3.33
CA LYS A 367 -31.39 0.03 -2.50
C LYS A 367 -31.44 1.36 -3.25
N THR A 368 -32.42 2.20 -2.92
CA THR A 368 -32.51 3.59 -3.40
C THR A 368 -31.57 4.51 -2.62
N ASP A 369 -31.29 5.72 -3.12
CA ASP A 369 -30.48 6.70 -2.39
C ASP A 369 -31.09 7.03 -1.02
N GLU A 370 -32.41 7.23 -0.97
CA GLU A 370 -33.15 7.52 0.27
C GLU A 370 -32.97 6.41 1.32
N GLU A 371 -33.07 5.14 0.92
CA GLU A 371 -32.85 4.00 1.82
C GLU A 371 -31.40 3.92 2.30
N LEU A 372 -30.42 4.29 1.48
CA LEU A 372 -29.00 4.27 1.85
C LEU A 372 -28.69 5.39 2.85
N LEU A 373 -29.16 6.61 2.58
CA LEU A 373 -29.00 7.78 3.46
C LEU A 373 -29.63 7.51 4.84
N GLU A 374 -30.89 7.04 4.86
CA GLU A 374 -31.58 6.68 6.11
C GLU A 374 -30.81 5.59 6.87
N LYS A 375 -30.22 4.62 6.16
CA LYS A 375 -29.53 3.51 6.80
C LYS A 375 -28.15 3.86 7.34
N ALA A 376 -27.44 4.77 6.68
CA ALA A 376 -26.10 5.17 7.07
C ALA A 376 -26.10 6.08 8.30
N ASP A 377 -27.15 6.90 8.47
CA ASP A 377 -27.29 7.79 9.62
C ASP A 377 -27.37 6.99 10.93
N GLY A 378 -26.48 7.31 11.88
CA GLY A 378 -26.44 6.66 13.19
C GLY A 378 -26.21 5.13 13.17
N TYR A 379 -25.64 4.54 12.10
CA TYR A 379 -25.52 3.08 11.97
C TYR A 379 -24.80 2.38 13.14
N HIS A 380 -23.87 3.06 13.82
CA HIS A 380 -23.15 2.56 15.00
C HIS A 380 -23.65 3.15 16.33
N ASP A 381 -24.79 3.83 16.34
CA ASP A 381 -25.32 4.42 17.55
C ASP A 381 -25.76 3.35 18.55
N LYS A 382 -25.51 3.65 19.82
CA LYS A 382 -26.01 2.80 20.90
C LYS A 382 -27.54 2.89 20.89
N PRO A 383 -28.27 1.75 20.85
CA PRO A 383 -29.71 1.77 20.95
C PRO A 383 -30.14 2.55 22.20
N GLN A 384 -31.05 3.52 22.02
CA GLN A 384 -31.59 4.27 23.15
C GLN A 384 -32.24 3.28 24.12
N ALA A 385 -31.93 3.42 25.41
CA ALA A 385 -32.56 2.57 26.42
C ALA A 385 -34.07 2.79 26.35
N SER A 386 -34.86 1.72 26.15
CA SER A 386 -36.31 1.86 26.13
C SER A 386 -36.74 2.48 27.47
N THR A 387 -37.24 3.70 27.44
CA THR A 387 -38.02 4.25 28.55
C THR A 387 -39.26 3.36 28.67
N LYS A 388 -39.21 2.45 29.64
CA LYS A 388 -40.36 1.62 30.01
C LYS A 388 -41.44 2.46 30.67
#